data_AF-A0A1M5TAU4-F1
#
_entry.id   AF-A0A1M5TAU4-F1
#
_cell.length_a   1.000
_cell.length_b   1.000
_cell.length_c   1.000
_cell.angle_alpha   90.00
_cell.angle_beta   90.00
_cell.angle_gamma   90.00
#
_symmetry.space_group_name_H-M   'P 1'
#
loop_
_entity.id
_entity.type
_entity.pdbx_description
1 polymer ?
#
loop_
_entity_poly.entity_id
_entity_poly.type
_entity_poly.pdbx_seq_one_letter_code
_entity_poly.pdbx_strand_id
1 'polypeptide(L)'
;MSYPVLKANQSYSNVEVRESANTGLSYDQMTVIFRGAVDQGQEFYGSEGGKLCVKCSNWAGDLTHQPAFCASGYNGISVGQAEITTF
;
A
#
# COMPACT_ATOMS: atom_id res chain seq x y z
N MET A 1 -6.90 0.48 18.86
CA MET A 1 -5.62 0.25 18.19
C MET A 1 -5.93 -0.13 16.76
N SER A 2 -5.43 0.61 15.78
CA SER A 2 -5.80 0.45 14.36
C SER A 2 -4.53 0.33 13.53
N TYR A 3 -4.48 -0.68 12.68
CA TYR A 3 -3.37 -1.00 11.80
C TYR A 3 -3.86 -0.83 10.36
N PRO A 4 -3.15 -0.07 9.50
CA PRO A 4 -3.51 0.00 8.09
C PRO A 4 -3.22 -1.34 7.42
N VAL A 5 -4.19 -1.83 6.64
CA VAL A 5 -4.04 -3.06 5.84
C VAL A 5 -4.25 -2.72 4.38
N LEU A 6 -3.41 -3.26 3.51
CA LEU A 6 -3.64 -3.27 2.07
C LEU A 6 -3.84 -4.68 1.59
N LYS A 7 -4.77 -4.87 0.66
CA LYS A 7 -5.03 -6.16 0.04
C LYS A 7 -5.01 -6.02 -1.47
N ALA A 8 -4.24 -6.87 -2.12
CA ALA A 8 -4.28 -6.96 -3.57
C ALA A 8 -5.61 -7.57 -4.02
N ASN A 9 -6.36 -6.87 -4.87
CA ASN A 9 -7.62 -7.36 -5.43
C ASN A 9 -7.43 -8.26 -6.67
N GLN A 10 -6.24 -8.23 -7.29
CA GLN A 10 -5.80 -9.02 -8.42
C GLN A 10 -4.29 -9.26 -8.32
N SER A 11 -3.74 -10.13 -9.18
CA SER A 11 -2.29 -10.31 -9.26
C SER A 11 -1.63 -9.14 -10.01
N TYR A 12 -0.49 -8.69 -9.51
CA TYR A 12 0.29 -7.59 -10.05
C TYR A 12 1.72 -8.03 -10.33
N SER A 13 2.25 -7.67 -11.50
CA SER A 13 3.62 -8.00 -11.90
C SER A 13 4.67 -7.18 -11.15
N ASN A 14 4.35 -5.94 -10.78
CA ASN A 14 5.24 -5.08 -10.02
C ASN A 14 4.47 -4.27 -8.98
N VAL A 15 4.81 -4.46 -7.71
CA VAL A 15 4.24 -3.75 -6.57
C VAL A 15 5.38 -3.26 -5.69
N GLU A 16 5.23 -2.04 -5.19
CA GLU A 16 6.10 -1.48 -4.18
C GLU A 16 5.23 -0.99 -3.02
N VAL A 17 5.45 -1.58 -1.85
CA VAL A 17 4.73 -1.22 -0.63
C VAL A 17 5.70 -0.49 0.27
N ARG A 18 5.24 0.65 0.80
CA ARG A 18 5.98 1.49 1.72
C ARG A 18 5.20 1.73 2.99
N GLU A 19 5.93 1.93 4.06
CA GLU A 19 5.39 2.13 5.40
C GLU A 19 6.04 3.33 6.07
N SER A 20 5.27 4.00 6.92
CA SER A 20 5.78 5.02 7.85
C SER A 20 4.93 5.06 9.11
N ALA A 21 5.60 5.15 10.26
CA ALA A 21 4.93 5.45 11.53
C ALA A 21 4.37 6.89 11.58
N ASN A 22 4.83 7.78 10.69
CA ASN A 22 4.33 9.14 10.55
C ASN A 22 3.39 9.25 9.33
N THR A 23 2.13 9.60 9.57
CA THR A 23 1.08 9.71 8.54
C THR A 23 1.24 10.92 7.60
N GLY A 24 2.05 11.91 8.01
CA GLY A 24 2.33 13.13 7.24
C GLY A 24 3.39 12.99 6.15
N LEU A 25 4.10 11.84 6.08
CA LEU A 25 5.13 11.63 5.06
C LEU A 25 4.51 11.39 3.67
N SER A 26 5.17 11.94 2.65
CA SER A 26 4.89 11.61 1.25
C SER A 26 5.43 10.23 0.91
N TYR A 27 4.88 9.59 -0.13
CA TYR A 27 5.26 8.23 -0.54
C TYR A 27 6.79 8.04 -0.66
N ASP A 28 7.47 9.01 -1.26
CA ASP A 28 8.91 8.93 -1.50
C ASP A 28 9.76 9.03 -0.22
N GLN A 29 9.18 9.58 0.86
CA GLN A 29 9.79 9.67 2.19
C GLN A 29 9.52 8.45 3.07
N MET A 30 8.64 7.55 2.63
CA MET A 30 8.29 6.33 3.36
C MET A 30 9.31 5.21 3.10
N THR A 31 9.41 4.28 4.04
CA THR A 31 10.35 3.15 3.97
C THR A 31 9.76 2.04 3.10
N VAL A 32 10.51 1.54 2.13
CA VAL A 32 10.09 0.38 1.32
C VAL A 32 10.12 -0.87 2.19
N ILE A 33 8.99 -1.55 2.31
CA ILE A 33 8.86 -2.82 3.04
C ILE A 33 8.71 -4.02 2.12
N PHE A 34 8.26 -3.79 0.88
CA PHE A 34 8.11 -4.84 -0.11
C PHE A 34 8.30 -4.30 -1.52
N ARG A 35 8.95 -5.09 -2.38
CA ARG A 35 9.04 -4.84 -3.82
C ARG A 35 9.03 -6.14 -4.59
N GLY A 36 8.08 -6.31 -5.50
CA GLY A 36 7.99 -7.52 -6.33
C GLY A 36 6.59 -7.78 -6.86
N ALA A 37 6.41 -8.95 -7.46
CA ALA A 37 5.09 -9.43 -7.88
C ALA A 37 4.24 -9.82 -6.66
N VAL A 38 2.93 -9.65 -6.78
CA VAL A 38 1.96 -9.92 -5.72
C VAL A 38 0.80 -10.69 -6.30
N ASP A 39 0.32 -11.69 -5.57
CA ASP A 39 -0.85 -12.45 -5.98
C ASP A 39 -2.16 -11.85 -5.44
N GLN A 40 -3.26 -12.14 -6.13
CA GLN A 40 -4.59 -11.77 -5.65
C GLN A 40 -4.82 -12.25 -4.21
N GLY A 41 -5.29 -11.34 -3.37
CA GLY A 41 -5.63 -11.60 -1.98
C GLY A 41 -4.46 -11.47 -1.00
N GLN A 42 -3.24 -11.22 -1.48
CA GLN A 42 -2.09 -10.98 -0.60
C GLN A 42 -2.27 -9.67 0.18
N GLU A 43 -1.97 -9.74 1.47
CA GLU A 43 -2.18 -8.66 2.43
C GLU A 43 -0.86 -8.09 2.94
N PHE A 44 -0.84 -6.77 3.16
CA PHE A 44 0.27 -6.04 3.74
C PHE A 44 -0.21 -5.28 4.97
N TYR A 45 0.55 -5.40 6.05
CA TYR A 45 0.21 -4.86 7.35
C TYR A 45 1.20 -3.76 7.69
N GLY A 46 0.68 -2.60 8.08
CA GLY A 46 1.50 -1.51 8.58
C GLY A 46 1.46 -1.45 10.09
N SER A 47 2.25 -0.54 10.63
CA SER A 47 2.44 -0.31 12.05
C SER A 47 1.26 0.45 12.63
N GLU A 48 1.05 0.26 13.94
CA GLU A 48 -0.06 0.87 14.66
C GLU A 48 -0.02 2.39 14.55
N GLY A 49 -1.15 3.00 14.17
CA GLY A 49 -1.23 4.45 13.99
C GLY A 49 -0.40 5.00 12.83
N GLY A 50 0.25 4.12 12.06
CA GLY A 50 1.05 4.47 10.91
C GLY A 50 0.24 4.65 9.63
N LYS A 51 0.98 4.76 8.54
CA LYS A 51 0.50 4.87 7.17
C LYS A 51 1.21 3.82 6.33
N LEU A 52 0.45 3.15 5.48
CA LEU A 52 0.95 2.18 4.54
C LEU A 52 0.50 2.60 3.15
N CYS A 53 1.42 2.64 2.20
CA CYS A 53 1.15 3.07 0.84
C CYS A 53 1.68 2.07 -0.17
N VAL A 54 1.03 2.00 -1.33
CA VAL A 54 1.42 1.10 -2.41
C VAL A 54 1.37 1.80 -3.75
N LYS A 55 2.29 1.41 -4.63
CA LYS A 55 2.16 1.57 -6.07
C LYS A 55 2.18 0.20 -6.71
N CYS A 56 1.36 0.01 -7.74
CA CYS A 56 1.24 -1.25 -8.45
C CYS A 56 1.19 -1.04 -9.96
N SER A 57 1.64 -2.02 -10.72
CA SER A 57 1.44 -2.08 -12.17
C SER A 57 1.38 -3.54 -12.63
N ASN A 58 0.61 -3.77 -13.69
CA ASN A 58 0.59 -5.04 -14.40
C ASN A 58 1.78 -5.21 -15.35
N TRP A 59 2.54 -4.14 -15.58
CA TRP A 59 3.75 -4.18 -16.40
C TRP A 59 5.00 -4.27 -15.55
N ALA A 60 5.96 -5.07 -16.02
CA ALA A 60 7.31 -5.06 -15.48
C ALA A 60 7.97 -3.74 -15.89
N GLY A 61 8.12 -2.81 -14.95
CA GLY A 61 8.63 -1.47 -15.24
C GLY A 61 8.55 -0.53 -14.07
N ASP A 62 8.96 0.71 -14.29
CA ASP A 62 9.02 1.72 -13.24
C ASP A 62 7.62 2.12 -12.73
N LEU A 63 7.48 2.24 -11.40
CA LEU A 63 6.25 2.65 -10.72
C LEU A 63 6.18 4.18 -10.54
N THR A 64 7.17 4.94 -11.02
CA THR A 64 7.22 6.41 -10.87
C THR A 64 5.91 7.11 -11.24
N HIS A 65 5.28 6.74 -12.36
CA HIS A 65 4.04 7.35 -12.85
C HIS A 65 2.76 6.76 -12.25
N GLN A 66 2.85 5.68 -11.48
CA GLN A 66 1.67 5.06 -10.89
C GLN A 66 1.19 5.89 -9.69
N PRO A 67 -0.13 6.10 -9.55
CA PRO A 67 -0.68 6.76 -8.37
C PRO A 67 -0.37 5.91 -7.12
N ALA A 68 -0.01 6.58 -6.02
CA ALA A 68 0.18 5.92 -4.74
C ALA A 68 -1.15 5.83 -4.00
N PHE A 69 -1.54 4.62 -3.61
CA PHE A 69 -2.70 4.37 -2.75
C PHE A 69 -2.22 4.24 -1.31
N CYS A 70 -2.84 4.97 -0.38
CA CYS A 70 -2.41 5.00 1.01
C CYS A 70 -3.56 4.70 1.96
N ALA A 71 -3.31 3.78 2.89
CA ALA A 71 -4.16 3.51 4.06
C ALA A 71 -3.48 4.09 5.31
N SER A 72 -4.26 4.69 6.21
CA SER A 72 -3.78 5.14 7.52
C SER A 72 -4.71 4.65 8.62
N GLY A 73 -4.14 4.34 9.79
CA GLY A 73 -4.90 3.79 10.92
C GLY A 73 -5.88 4.76 11.59
N TYR A 74 -6.09 5.97 11.06
CA TYR A 74 -6.77 7.05 11.79
C TYR A 74 -8.30 7.09 11.66
N ASN A 75 -8.93 6.22 10.86
CA ASN A 75 -10.41 6.16 10.76
C ASN A 75 -10.94 4.77 11.08
N GLY A 76 -11.50 4.64 12.29
CA GLY A 76 -12.31 3.49 12.69
C GLY A 76 -13.61 3.40 11.90
N ILE A 77 -14.20 2.19 11.92
CA ILE A 77 -15.47 1.76 11.30
C ILE A 77 -15.30 1.31 9.84
N SER A 78 -14.91 0.05 9.64
CA SER A 78 -14.97 -0.63 8.32
C SER A 78 -14.17 0.01 7.17
N VAL A 79 -13.21 0.89 7.47
CA VAL A 79 -12.36 1.60 6.49
C VAL A 79 -10.91 1.12 6.65
N GLY A 80 -10.58 -0.06 6.13
CA GLY A 80 -9.26 -0.65 6.38
C GLY A 80 -8.73 -1.57 5.30
N GLN A 81 -9.49 -1.80 4.24
CA GLN A 81 -9.01 -2.46 3.03
C GLN A 81 -9.05 -1.40 1.94
N ALA A 82 -7.96 -0.65 1.79
CA ALA A 82 -7.72 -0.06 0.48
C ALA A 82 -7.35 -1.23 -0.43
N GLU A 83 -8.32 -1.63 -1.25
CA GLU A 83 -8.07 -2.52 -2.36
C GLU A 83 -7.22 -1.75 -3.36
N ILE A 84 -6.18 -2.42 -3.85
CA ILE A 84 -5.35 -1.86 -4.91
C ILE A 84 -6.21 -1.78 -6.18
N THR A 85 -6.93 -0.70 -6.45
CA THR A 85 -7.80 -0.61 -7.64
C THR A 85 -7.03 0.00 -8.81
N THR A 86 -6.99 -0.70 -9.96
CA THR A 86 -6.61 -0.07 -11.24
C THR A 86 -7.80 0.71 -11.79
N PHE A 87 -7.59 1.98 -12.14
CA PHE A 87 -8.45 2.69 -13.09
C PHE A 87 -7.88 2.51 -14.51
#